data_AF-A0A533I8J7-F1
#
_entry.id   AF-A0A533I8J7-F1
#
_cell.length_a   1.000
_cell.length_b   1.000
_cell.length_c   1.000
_cell.angle_alpha   90.00
_cell.angle_beta   90.00
_cell.angle_gamma   90.00
#
_symmetry.space_group_name_H-M   'P 1'
#
loop_
_entity.id
_entity.type
_entity.pdbx_description
1 polymer ?
#
loop_
_entity_poly.entity_id
_entity_poly.type
_entity_poly.pdbx_seq_one_letter_code
_entity_poly.pdbx_strand_id
1 'polypeptide(L)'
;MLTLWADLDAQEVSPEAMGWGLSLADFYLGEARRLAEAGMVSQETERADMLRRWLLASWPYPDILPSDVVQMGPNSLRDTKTAKAVLATLVQFGWLVPLPAGDVIRGAARKEAYRIVKGANHAL
;
A
#
# COMPACT_ATOMS: atom_id res chain seq x y z
N MET A 1 26.00 -10.79 -29.47
CA MET A 1 26.33 -10.23 -30.79
C MET A 1 25.69 -11.11 -31.85
N LEU A 2 24.73 -10.56 -32.60
CA LEU A 2 24.22 -11.09 -33.87
C LEU A 2 24.12 -9.91 -34.84
N THR A 3 25.18 -9.82 -35.67
CA THR A 3 25.19 -9.42 -37.09
C THR A 3 24.35 -8.23 -37.58
N LEU A 4 25.11 -7.14 -37.77
CA LEU A 4 25.07 -6.04 -38.75
C LEU A 4 24.28 -6.27 -40.07
N TRP A 5 23.54 -5.21 -40.43
CA TRP A 5 23.18 -4.65 -41.76
C TRP A 5 22.21 -5.35 -42.71
N ALA A 6 21.09 -4.66 -42.99
CA ALA A 6 20.53 -4.57 -44.32
C ALA A 6 19.81 -3.21 -44.50
N ASP A 7 20.33 -2.42 -45.44
CA ASP A 7 19.74 -1.30 -46.16
C ASP A 7 19.56 0.08 -45.48
N LEU A 8 20.16 1.10 -46.10
CA LEU A 8 20.27 2.49 -45.62
C LEU A 8 19.78 3.49 -46.68
N ASP A 9 18.89 3.05 -47.58
CA ASP A 9 18.30 3.85 -48.68
C ASP A 9 16.76 3.73 -48.79
N ALA A 10 16.06 3.44 -47.68
CA ALA A 10 14.59 3.36 -47.68
C ALA A 10 13.96 4.75 -47.51
N GLN A 11 13.58 5.39 -48.61
CA GLN A 11 13.00 6.75 -48.65
C GLN A 11 11.48 6.81 -48.42
N GLU A 12 10.81 5.75 -47.97
CA GLU A 12 9.40 5.79 -47.57
C GLU A 12 9.15 4.89 -46.35
N VAL A 13 8.69 5.50 -45.25
CA VAL A 13 8.13 4.75 -44.11
C VAL A 13 6.73 4.33 -44.54
N SER A 14 6.54 3.05 -44.92
CA SER A 14 5.21 2.56 -45.26
C SER A 14 4.28 2.64 -44.04
N PRO A 15 2.95 2.83 -44.22
CA PRO A 15 1.99 2.88 -43.12
C PRO A 15 2.02 1.63 -42.23
N GLU A 16 2.52 0.51 -42.76
CA GLU A 16 2.70 -0.73 -42.00
C GLU A 16 3.79 -0.57 -40.92
N ALA A 17 4.88 0.17 -41.16
CA ALA A 17 5.94 0.38 -40.17
C ALA A 17 5.50 1.22 -38.95
N MET A 18 4.49 2.07 -39.11
CA MET A 18 3.87 2.83 -38.01
C MET A 18 3.04 1.95 -37.06
N GLY A 19 2.44 0.85 -37.55
CA GLY A 19 1.64 -0.08 -36.73
C GLY A 19 2.45 -0.92 -35.75
N TRP A 20 3.72 -1.19 -36.07
CA TRP A 20 4.63 -1.97 -35.20
C TRP A 20 5.18 -1.13 -34.05
N GLY A 21 5.42 0.17 -34.28
CA GLY A 21 5.82 1.11 -33.24
C GLY A 21 4.74 1.34 -32.18
N LEU A 22 3.46 1.38 -32.59
CA LEU A 22 2.33 1.55 -31.67
C LEU A 22 2.12 0.30 -30.78
N SER A 23 2.25 -0.89 -31.38
CA SER A 23 2.09 -2.17 -30.65
C SER A 23 3.18 -2.37 -29.58
N LEU A 24 4.41 -1.93 -29.85
CA LEU A 24 5.51 -2.01 -28.88
C LEU A 24 5.31 -1.00 -27.74
N ALA A 25 4.86 0.21 -28.04
CA ALA A 25 4.57 1.24 -27.04
C ALA A 25 3.45 0.83 -26.07
N ASP A 26 2.36 0.22 -26.58
CA ASP A 26 1.26 -0.29 -25.75
C ASP A 26 1.71 -1.43 -24.84
N PHE A 27 2.58 -2.34 -25.33
CA PHE A 27 3.16 -3.40 -24.51
C PHE A 27 3.99 -2.83 -23.35
N TYR A 28 4.87 -1.86 -23.61
CA TYR A 28 5.69 -1.25 -22.56
C TYR A 28 4.87 -0.39 -21.58
N LEU A 29 3.82 0.27 -22.06
CA LEU A 29 2.90 1.02 -21.18
C LEU A 29 2.11 0.07 -20.26
N GLY A 30 1.66 -1.07 -20.80
CA GLY A 30 1.01 -2.11 -20.02
C GLY A 30 1.93 -2.75 -18.98
N GLU A 31 3.17 -3.03 -19.35
CA GLU A 31 4.15 -3.62 -18.41
C GLU A 31 4.59 -2.62 -17.34
N ALA A 32 4.77 -1.34 -17.70
CA ALA A 32 5.01 -0.28 -16.72
C ALA A 32 3.85 -0.16 -15.72
N ARG A 33 2.60 -0.27 -16.20
CA ARG A 33 1.42 -0.27 -15.33
C ARG A 33 1.40 -1.48 -14.40
N ARG A 34 1.66 -2.68 -14.92
CA ARG A 34 1.71 -3.92 -14.13
C ARG A 34 2.77 -3.86 -13.03
N LEU A 35 3.96 -3.38 -13.35
CA LEU A 35 5.04 -3.21 -12.36
C LEU A 35 4.68 -2.15 -11.31
N ALA A 36 4.05 -1.05 -11.73
CA ALA A 36 3.56 -0.03 -10.80
C ALA A 36 2.48 -0.59 -9.86
N GLU A 37 1.50 -1.34 -10.39
CA GLU A 37 0.45 -2.01 -9.60
C GLU A 37 1.05 -3.01 -8.61
N ALA A 38 1.99 -3.87 -9.05
CA ALA A 38 2.68 -4.81 -8.18
C ALA A 38 3.49 -4.10 -7.08
N GLY A 39 4.18 -3.00 -7.42
CA GLY A 39 4.91 -2.18 -6.46
C GLY A 39 4.01 -1.51 -5.43
N MET A 40 2.82 -1.03 -5.84
CA MET A 40 1.83 -0.45 -4.94
C MET A 40 1.30 -1.46 -3.92
N VAL A 41 0.99 -2.69 -4.35
CA VAL A 41 0.55 -3.78 -3.46
C VAL A 41 1.66 -4.14 -2.46
N SER A 42 2.93 -4.18 -2.89
CA SER A 42 4.06 -4.39 -1.98
C SER A 42 4.15 -3.29 -0.93
N GLN A 43 4.07 -2.03 -1.35
CA GLN A 43 4.18 -0.89 -0.43
C GLN A 43 3.02 -0.83 0.58
N GLU A 44 1.79 -1.14 0.17
CA GLU A 44 0.65 -1.21 1.08
C GLU A 44 0.84 -2.33 2.11
N THR A 45 1.28 -3.50 1.65
CA THR A 45 1.53 -4.66 2.50
C THR A 45 2.64 -4.39 3.52
N GLU A 46 3.74 -3.79 3.09
CA GLU A 46 4.87 -3.40 3.95
C GLU A 46 4.43 -2.39 5.02
N ARG A 47 3.63 -1.38 4.65
CA ARG A 47 3.11 -0.39 5.60
C ARG A 47 2.18 -1.03 6.63
N ALA A 48 1.30 -1.93 6.19
CA ALA A 48 0.39 -2.67 7.08
C ALA A 48 1.17 -3.55 8.08
N ASP A 49 2.15 -4.30 7.59
CA ASP A 49 2.98 -5.15 8.45
C ASP A 49 3.83 -4.33 9.42
N MET A 50 4.36 -3.19 8.98
CA MET A 50 5.10 -2.28 9.85
C MET A 50 4.21 -1.71 10.97
N LEU A 51 2.97 -1.30 10.67
CA LEU A 51 2.03 -0.84 11.70
C LEU A 51 1.68 -1.97 12.68
N ARG A 52 1.43 -3.18 12.17
CA ARG A 52 1.14 -4.36 12.98
C ARG A 52 2.29 -4.69 13.94
N ARG A 53 3.54 -4.70 13.44
CA ARG A 53 4.72 -4.97 14.27
C ARG A 53 4.88 -3.93 15.37
N TRP A 54 4.69 -2.65 15.04
CA TRP A 54 4.75 -1.57 16.03
C TRP A 54 3.65 -1.69 17.09
N LEU A 55 2.42 -2.03 16.69
CA LEU A 55 1.31 -2.31 17.60
C LEU A 55 1.63 -3.44 18.59
N LEU A 56 2.27 -4.51 18.11
CA LEU A 56 2.64 -5.65 18.96
C LEU A 56 3.84 -5.35 19.87
N ALA A 57 4.82 -4.60 19.38
CA ALA A 57 6.08 -4.38 20.08
C ALA A 57 6.06 -3.19 21.06
N SER A 58 5.29 -2.15 20.77
CA SER A 58 5.45 -0.85 21.43
C SER A 58 4.15 -0.22 21.92
N TRP A 59 2.99 -0.72 21.49
CA TRP A 59 1.71 -0.12 21.86
C TRP A 59 1.11 -0.76 23.13
N PRO A 60 0.93 0.00 24.23
CA PRO A 60 0.52 -0.57 25.51
C PRO A 60 -1.00 -0.72 25.67
N TYR A 61 -1.81 -0.06 24.84
CA TYR A 61 -3.26 0.01 24.99
C TYR A 61 -3.98 -1.02 24.09
N PRO A 62 -5.16 -1.51 24.50
CA PRO A 62 -5.96 -2.44 23.68
C PRO A 62 -6.66 -1.75 22.50
N ASP A 63 -6.67 -0.41 22.50
CA ASP A 63 -7.30 0.45 21.51
C ASP A 63 -6.28 1.40 20.89
N ILE A 64 -6.52 1.78 19.64
CA ILE A 64 -5.69 2.72 18.89
C ILE A 64 -6.55 3.74 18.14
N LEU A 65 -6.07 4.98 18.12
CA LEU A 65 -6.63 6.10 17.38
C LEU A 65 -5.73 6.45 16.19
N PRO A 66 -6.28 7.03 15.11
CA PRO A 66 -5.46 7.60 14.03
C PRO A 66 -4.41 8.61 14.54
N SER A 67 -4.76 9.41 15.56
CA SER A 67 -3.83 10.37 16.18
C SER A 67 -2.63 9.70 16.84
N ASP A 68 -2.80 8.49 17.39
CA ASP A 68 -1.71 7.77 18.04
C ASP A 68 -0.67 7.31 17.03
N VAL A 69 -1.13 6.84 15.85
CA VAL A 69 -0.25 6.46 14.74
C VAL A 69 0.55 7.66 14.26
N VAL A 70 -0.10 8.82 14.13
CA VAL A 70 0.56 10.05 13.69
C VAL A 70 1.59 10.56 14.71
N GLN A 71 1.31 10.44 16.02
CA GLN A 71 2.18 10.97 17.07
C GLN A 71 3.32 10.01 17.45
N MET A 72 3.01 8.72 17.57
CA MET A 72 3.91 7.72 18.18
C MET A 72 4.28 6.59 17.22
N GLY A 73 3.58 6.46 16.09
CA GLY A 73 3.80 5.40 15.12
C GLY A 73 5.13 5.52 14.37
N PRO A 74 5.43 4.54 13.49
CA PRO A 74 6.58 4.57 12.60
C PRO A 74 6.61 5.83 11.72
N ASN A 75 7.78 6.42 11.49
CA ASN A 75 7.93 7.71 10.80
C ASN A 75 7.23 7.76 9.43
N SER A 76 7.29 6.69 8.65
CA SER A 76 6.66 6.60 7.32
C SER A 76 5.13 6.49 7.36
N LEU A 77 4.52 6.38 8.55
CA LEU A 77 3.07 6.39 8.75
C LEU A 77 2.57 7.66 9.46
N ARG A 78 3.47 8.62 9.78
CA ARG A 78 3.14 9.83 10.57
C ARG A 78 2.44 10.92 9.76
N ASP A 79 1.54 10.54 8.88
CA ASP A 79 0.61 11.45 8.23
C ASP A 79 -0.80 10.88 8.32
N THR A 80 -1.78 11.76 8.47
CA THR A 80 -3.17 11.35 8.73
C THR A 80 -3.76 10.50 7.62
N LYS A 81 -3.38 10.74 6.36
CA LYS A 81 -3.95 10.03 5.20
C LYS A 81 -3.43 8.59 5.16
N THR A 82 -2.12 8.42 5.27
CA THR A 82 -1.47 7.09 5.31
C THR A 82 -1.87 6.34 6.57
N ALA A 83 -1.88 6.98 7.73
CA ALA A 83 -2.30 6.33 8.98
C ALA A 83 -3.71 5.75 8.85
N LYS A 84 -4.67 6.53 8.34
CA LYS A 84 -6.05 6.05 8.13
C LYS A 84 -6.14 4.95 7.08
N ALA A 85 -5.42 5.09 5.96
CA ALA A 85 -5.39 4.06 4.92
C ALA A 85 -4.88 2.72 5.48
N VAL A 86 -3.76 2.75 6.18
CA VAL A 86 -3.13 1.54 6.74
C VAL A 86 -3.97 0.94 7.87
N LEU A 87 -4.62 1.77 8.71
CA LEU A 87 -5.59 1.30 9.70
C LEU A 87 -6.78 0.60 9.02
N ALA A 88 -7.30 1.15 7.92
CA ALA A 88 -8.38 0.53 7.15
C ALA A 88 -7.96 -0.81 6.56
N THR A 89 -6.74 -0.92 6.02
CA THR A 89 -6.15 -2.17 5.55
C THR A 89 -6.08 -3.21 6.68
N LEU A 90 -5.65 -2.82 7.89
CA LEU A 90 -5.63 -3.73 9.05
C LEU A 90 -7.03 -4.15 9.51
N VAL A 91 -8.04 -3.28 9.37
CA VAL A 91 -9.44 -3.64 9.63
C VAL A 91 -9.94 -4.65 8.60
N GLN A 92 -9.67 -4.43 7.31
CA GLN A 92 -10.04 -5.33 6.23
C GLN A 92 -9.48 -6.75 6.45
N PHE A 93 -8.25 -6.85 6.96
CA PHE A 93 -7.61 -8.13 7.27
C PHE A 93 -7.93 -8.67 8.68
N GLY A 94 -8.81 -8.01 9.44
CA GLY A 94 -9.28 -8.51 10.75
C GLY A 94 -8.31 -8.33 11.92
N TRP A 95 -7.25 -7.54 11.76
CA TRP A 95 -6.31 -7.21 12.85
C TRP A 95 -6.86 -6.14 13.78
N LEU A 96 -7.75 -5.29 13.28
CA LEU A 96 -8.39 -4.21 14.00
C LEU A 96 -9.91 -4.30 13.83
N VAL A 97 -10.65 -3.91 14.87
CA VAL A 97 -12.11 -3.81 14.83
C VAL A 97 -12.50 -2.36 15.11
N PRO A 98 -13.26 -1.68 14.24
CA PRO A 98 -13.72 -0.33 14.50
C PRO A 98 -14.64 -0.30 15.72
N LEU A 99 -14.43 0.68 16.59
CA LEU A 99 -15.28 0.94 17.75
C LEU A 99 -16.41 1.91 17.39
N PRO A 100 -17.58 1.82 18.04
CA PRO A 100 -18.67 2.77 17.87
C PRO A 100 -18.23 4.22 18.01
N ALA A 101 -18.71 5.08 17.13
CA ALA A 101 -18.44 6.51 17.23
C ALA A 101 -19.06 7.08 18.52
N GLY A 102 -18.28 7.84 19.28
CA GLY A 102 -18.69 8.39 20.57
C GLY A 102 -18.31 7.54 21.77
N ASP A 103 -17.68 6.37 21.56
CA ASP A 103 -17.10 5.59 22.66
C ASP A 103 -16.05 6.42 23.41
N VAL A 104 -16.10 6.32 24.74
CA VAL A 104 -15.15 6.97 25.63
C VAL A 104 -13.90 6.12 25.69
N ILE A 105 -12.86 6.59 25.01
CA ILE A 105 -11.55 5.94 24.97
C ILE A 105 -10.54 6.83 25.67
N ARG A 106 -9.91 6.28 26.70
CA ARG A 106 -8.91 6.97 27.52
C ARG A 106 -9.41 8.34 28.00
N GLY A 107 -10.65 8.37 28.50
CA GLY A 107 -11.28 9.54 29.12
C GLY A 107 -11.92 10.56 28.18
N ALA A 108 -11.93 10.34 26.86
CA ALA A 108 -12.57 11.24 25.90
C ALA A 108 -13.41 10.49 24.88
N ALA A 109 -14.55 11.05 24.48
CA ALA A 109 -15.35 10.52 23.38
C ALA A 109 -14.57 10.66 22.06
N ARG A 110 -14.43 9.56 21.32
CA ARG A 110 -13.67 9.53 20.06
C ARG A 110 -14.60 9.27 18.89
N LYS A 111 -14.42 10.07 17.83
CA LYS A 111 -15.15 9.91 16.56
C LYS A 111 -14.69 8.67 15.78
N GLU A 112 -13.43 8.28 15.97
CA GLU A 112 -12.81 7.20 15.22
C GLU A 112 -11.78 6.51 16.13
N ALA A 113 -11.95 5.20 16.32
CA ALA A 113 -11.07 4.38 17.13
C ALA A 113 -11.19 2.91 16.75
N TYR A 114 -10.15 2.15 17.07
CA TYR A 114 -10.04 0.75 16.69
C TYR A 114 -9.58 -0.09 17.89
N ARG A 115 -10.23 -1.23 18.11
CA ARG A 115 -9.77 -2.25 19.05
C ARG A 115 -8.80 -3.20 18.36
N ILE A 116 -7.68 -3.47 19.01
CA ILE A 116 -6.66 -4.40 18.51
C ILE A 116 -7.11 -5.83 18.77
N VAL A 117 -7.23 -6.62 17.71
CA VAL A 117 -7.47 -8.06 17.83
C VAL A 117 -6.12 -8.71 18.15
N LYS A 118 -5.82 -8.82 19.45
CA LYS A 118 -4.77 -9.74 19.89
C LYS A 118 -5.26 -11.14 19.56
N GLY A 119 -4.65 -11.80 18.58
CA GLY A 119 -5.01 -13.17 18.22
C GLY A 119 -5.04 -14.02 19.48
N ALA A 120 -6.20 -14.61 19.77
CA ALA A 120 -6.33 -15.68 20.74
C ALA A 120 -5.61 -16.92 20.19
N ASN A 121 -4.27 -16.92 20.25
CA ASN A 121 -3.39 -18.09 20.32
C ASN A 121 -1.91 -17.66 20.23
N HIS A 122 -1.31 -17.41 21.39
CA HIS A 122 0.00 -17.96 21.68
C HIS A 122 -0.08 -18.54 23.09
N ALA A 123 -0.85 -19.63 23.20
CA ALA A 123 -0.63 -20.60 24.26
C ALA A 123 0.60 -21.41 23.86
N LEU A 124 1.71 -21.19 24.56
CA LEU A 124 2.73 -22.18 24.87
C LEU A 124 3.26 -21.87 26.28
#